data_AF-A0A965A9B6-F1
#
_entry.id   AF-A0A965A9B6-F1
#
_cell.length_a   1.000
_cell.length_b   1.000
_cell.length_c   1.000
_cell.angle_alpha   90.00
_cell.angle_beta   90.00
_cell.angle_gamma   90.00
#
_symmetry.space_group_name_H-M   'P 1'
#
loop_
_entity.id
_entity.type
_entity.pdbx_description
1 polymer ?
#
loop_
_entity_poly.entity_id
_entity_poly.type
_entity_poly.pdbx_seq_one_letter_code
_entity_poly.pdbx_strand_id
1 'polypeptide(L)'
;MDFTKLEYRVHGQIGQNYESALRCWKTQHKTFDVFLREVITYDSMKAFADHVQPIWDDIKPLTITEAFAEKNIELRRLMFSCIGIQEMFKQLEPELIDRQEIDFKNKRWDKDNQPYFENIKDVYELYNIKGEKLFPEEKDWRKQNFDTYAVRCWCTTTGREYWIYVPRWEGEKNDAVSAIAWTMQITISNPEYIVRQGDVIIAKASEDSVEYKNPQHLTKKQYLTLLQSQT
;
A
#
# COMPACT_ATOMS: atom_id res chain seq x y z
N MET A 1 -32.24 20.44 8.90
CA MET A 1 -31.07 19.97 9.67
C MET A 1 -29.87 20.75 9.16
N ASP A 2 -29.00 21.23 10.04
CA ASP A 2 -27.79 21.96 9.63
C ASP A 2 -26.62 20.98 9.52
N PHE A 3 -26.34 20.54 8.29
CA PHE A 3 -25.29 19.56 8.01
C PHE A 3 -23.88 20.10 8.30
N THR A 4 -23.69 21.42 8.32
CA THR A 4 -22.37 22.04 8.52
C THR A 4 -21.85 21.88 9.96
N LYS A 5 -22.74 21.61 10.92
CA LYS A 5 -22.43 21.44 12.34
C LYS A 5 -22.28 19.99 12.78
N LEU A 6 -22.42 19.04 11.86
CA LEU A 6 -22.29 17.62 12.17
C LEU A 6 -20.84 17.16 12.06
N GLU A 7 -20.57 16.05 12.75
CA GLU A 7 -19.34 15.29 12.58
C GLU A 7 -19.59 14.07 11.70
N TYR A 8 -18.60 13.76 10.88
CA TYR A 8 -18.69 12.72 9.86
C TYR A 8 -17.65 11.63 10.11
N ARG A 9 -17.99 10.44 9.59
CA ARG A 9 -17.08 9.31 9.53
C ARG A 9 -16.55 9.16 8.11
N VAL A 10 -15.23 9.17 7.95
CA VAL A 10 -14.56 8.95 6.67
C VAL A 10 -13.46 7.91 6.88
N HIS A 11 -13.45 6.85 6.07
CA HIS A 11 -12.44 5.77 6.17
C HIS A 11 -12.25 5.19 7.58
N GLY A 12 -13.35 5.06 8.33
CA GLY A 12 -13.34 4.55 9.70
C GLY A 12 -12.91 5.56 10.76
N GLN A 13 -12.38 6.73 10.38
CA GLN A 13 -12.12 7.84 11.29
C GLN A 13 -13.39 8.66 11.53
N ILE A 14 -13.71 8.92 12.79
CA ILE A 14 -14.88 9.70 13.24
C ILE A 14 -14.41 11.10 13.65
N GLY A 15 -15.31 12.08 13.64
CA GLY A 15 -15.03 13.44 14.13
C GLY A 15 -14.56 14.41 13.05
N GLN A 16 -14.70 14.04 11.77
CA GLN A 16 -14.37 14.96 10.68
C GLN A 16 -15.45 16.02 10.58
N ASN A 17 -15.05 17.29 10.52
CA ASN A 17 -15.98 18.37 10.24
C ASN A 17 -16.49 18.30 8.79
N TYR A 18 -17.55 19.06 8.50
CA TYR A 18 -18.21 19.07 7.20
C TYR A 18 -17.25 19.29 6.02
N GLU A 19 -16.41 20.33 6.09
CA GLU A 19 -15.49 20.67 5.00
C GLU A 19 -14.44 19.57 4.78
N SER A 20 -13.79 19.11 5.86
CA SER A 20 -12.80 18.04 5.80
C SER A 20 -13.38 16.76 5.18
N ALA A 21 -14.59 16.37 5.61
CA ALA A 21 -15.25 15.18 5.12
C ALA A 21 -15.58 15.26 3.63
N LEU A 22 -16.15 16.39 3.18
CA LEU A 22 -16.46 16.63 1.77
C LEU A 22 -15.22 16.58 0.88
N ARG A 23 -14.13 17.22 1.32
CA ARG A 23 -12.87 17.19 0.56
C ARG A 23 -12.28 15.79 0.47
N CYS A 24 -12.35 15.02 1.57
CA CYS A 24 -11.95 13.61 1.56
C CYS A 24 -12.78 12.83 0.53
N TRP A 25 -14.11 12.86 0.62
CA TRP A 25 -14.97 12.13 -0.33
C TRP A 25 -14.81 12.58 -1.77
N LYS A 26 -14.63 13.88 -2.05
CA LYS A 26 -14.34 14.39 -3.40
C LYS A 26 -13.03 13.85 -3.96
N THR A 27 -12.04 13.64 -3.10
CA THR A 27 -10.75 13.05 -3.49
C THR A 27 -10.91 11.58 -3.87
N GLN A 28 -11.77 10.86 -3.16
CA GLN A 28 -11.98 9.42 -3.33
C GLN A 28 -12.92 9.09 -4.49
N HIS A 29 -13.99 9.87 -4.61
CA HIS A 29 -15.04 9.66 -5.59
C HIS A 29 -14.99 10.82 -6.57
N LYS A 30 -14.50 10.58 -7.79
CA LYS A 30 -14.33 11.66 -8.78
C LYS A 30 -15.67 12.27 -9.21
N THR A 31 -16.72 11.47 -9.22
CA THR A 31 -18.07 11.85 -9.66
C THR A 31 -19.08 11.71 -8.53
N PHE A 32 -20.11 12.57 -8.55
CA PHE A 32 -21.15 12.55 -7.52
C PHE A 32 -21.89 11.20 -7.46
N ASP A 33 -22.10 10.55 -8.61
CA ASP A 33 -22.77 9.23 -8.67
C ASP A 33 -22.02 8.14 -7.90
N VAL A 34 -20.69 8.20 -7.91
CA VAL A 34 -19.85 7.23 -7.19
C VAL A 34 -19.95 7.51 -5.69
N PHE A 35 -19.91 8.78 -5.29
CA PHE A 35 -20.14 9.19 -3.91
C PHE A 35 -21.53 8.76 -3.41
N LEU A 36 -22.57 8.98 -4.21
CA LEU A 36 -23.94 8.59 -3.88
C LEU A 36 -24.03 7.08 -3.62
N ARG A 37 -23.43 6.27 -4.50
CA ARG A 37 -23.45 4.81 -4.36
C ARG A 37 -22.64 4.30 -3.17
N GLU A 38 -21.48 4.91 -2.88
CA GLU A 38 -20.50 4.36 -1.94
C GLU A 38 -20.62 4.94 -0.52
N VAL A 39 -21.14 6.16 -0.39
CA VAL A 39 -21.28 6.84 0.91
C VAL A 39 -22.73 6.89 1.38
N ILE A 40 -23.68 7.14 0.47
CA ILE A 40 -25.11 7.29 0.79
C ILE A 40 -25.77 5.91 0.78
N THR A 41 -25.52 5.12 1.83
CA THR A 41 -25.95 3.72 1.93
C THR A 41 -27.35 3.53 2.52
N TYR A 42 -27.92 4.57 3.14
CA TYR A 42 -29.23 4.51 3.78
C TYR A 42 -30.16 5.61 3.25
N ASP A 43 -31.46 5.32 3.17
CA ASP A 43 -32.48 6.29 2.75
C ASP A 43 -32.50 7.57 3.60
N SER A 44 -32.18 7.45 4.90
CA SER A 44 -32.06 8.58 5.81
C SER A 44 -30.96 9.58 5.43
N MET A 45 -30.01 9.19 4.58
CA MET A 45 -28.93 10.04 4.10
C MET A 45 -29.25 10.75 2.79
N LYS A 46 -30.43 10.50 2.18
CA LYS A 46 -30.84 11.18 0.92
C LYS A 46 -30.89 12.70 1.07
N ALA A 47 -31.40 13.19 2.19
CA ALA A 47 -31.43 14.63 2.46
C ALA A 47 -30.01 15.26 2.53
N PHE A 48 -29.01 14.48 2.93
CA PHE A 48 -27.60 14.92 2.89
C PHE A 48 -27.06 14.88 1.46
N ALA A 49 -27.39 13.84 0.68
CA ALA A 49 -27.02 13.77 -0.72
C ALA A 49 -27.56 14.96 -1.52
N ASP A 50 -28.85 15.29 -1.35
CA ASP A 50 -29.50 16.43 -2.00
C ASP A 50 -28.84 17.78 -1.62
N HIS A 51 -28.30 17.87 -0.40
CA HIS A 51 -27.55 19.03 0.07
C HIS A 51 -26.16 19.14 -0.57
N VAL A 52 -25.47 18.03 -0.76
CA VAL A 52 -24.10 18.00 -1.30
C VAL A 52 -24.07 18.08 -2.83
N GLN A 53 -25.08 17.54 -3.51
CA GLN A 53 -25.16 17.52 -4.98
C GLN A 53 -24.88 18.89 -5.64
N PRO A 54 -25.54 20.01 -5.26
CA PRO A 54 -25.36 21.28 -5.94
C PRO A 54 -23.97 21.90 -5.74
N ILE A 55 -23.25 21.53 -4.68
CA ILE A 55 -21.92 22.06 -4.37
C ILE A 55 -20.80 21.10 -4.79
N TRP A 56 -21.13 19.90 -5.27
CA TRP A 56 -20.17 18.82 -5.45
C TRP A 56 -18.99 19.22 -6.34
N ASP A 57 -19.28 19.91 -7.44
CA ASP A 57 -18.28 20.31 -8.43
C ASP A 57 -17.37 21.44 -7.95
N ASP A 58 -17.82 22.22 -6.96
CA ASP A 58 -17.05 23.31 -6.35
C ASP A 58 -16.11 22.82 -5.24
N ILE A 59 -16.30 21.60 -4.73
CA ILE A 59 -15.44 21.04 -3.68
C ILE A 59 -14.04 20.84 -4.25
N LYS A 60 -13.05 21.49 -3.63
CA LYS A 60 -11.64 21.31 -3.96
C LYS A 60 -11.14 19.97 -3.37
N PRO A 61 -10.66 19.02 -4.19
CA PRO A 61 -10.08 17.78 -3.68
C PRO A 61 -8.83 18.06 -2.82
N LEU A 62 -8.45 17.08 -2.03
CA LEU A 62 -7.20 17.09 -1.28
C LEU A 62 -6.02 16.96 -2.25
N THR A 63 -4.96 17.70 -1.96
CA THR A 63 -3.69 17.59 -2.68
C THR A 63 -2.63 16.92 -1.81
N ILE A 64 -1.64 16.31 -2.45
CA ILE A 64 -0.52 15.68 -1.74
C ILE A 64 0.32 16.70 -0.99
N THR A 65 0.49 17.90 -1.54
CA THR A 65 1.18 19.00 -0.87
C THR A 65 0.48 19.40 0.44
N GLU A 66 -0.86 19.47 0.44
CA GLU A 66 -1.61 19.72 1.67
C GLU A 66 -1.42 18.56 2.68
N ALA A 67 -1.45 17.31 2.21
CA ALA A 67 -1.24 16.15 3.07
C ALA A 67 0.15 16.14 3.73
N PHE A 68 1.21 16.47 2.99
CA PHE A 68 2.56 16.59 3.57
C PHE A 68 2.69 17.72 4.59
N ALA A 69 1.97 18.83 4.40
CA ALA A 69 2.00 19.98 5.30
C ALA A 69 1.10 19.84 6.55
N GLU A 70 0.13 18.93 6.54
CA GLU A 70 -0.85 18.78 7.62
C GLU A 70 -0.19 18.34 8.95
N LYS A 71 -0.24 19.13 10.02
CA LYS A 71 0.48 18.83 11.27
C LYS A 71 -0.24 17.79 12.14
N ASN A 72 -1.55 17.67 12.03
CA ASN A 72 -2.31 16.66 12.75
C ASN A 72 -2.06 15.29 12.12
N ILE A 73 -1.41 14.40 12.87
CA ILE A 73 -1.03 13.07 12.40
C ILE A 73 -2.23 12.25 11.92
N GLU A 74 -3.36 12.32 12.63
CA GLU A 74 -4.56 11.54 12.28
C GLU A 74 -5.21 12.06 11.00
N LEU A 75 -5.33 13.38 10.87
CA LEU A 75 -5.86 14.00 9.65
C LEU A 75 -4.91 13.75 8.46
N ARG A 76 -3.60 13.87 8.68
CA ARG A 76 -2.58 13.54 7.67
C ARG A 76 -2.74 12.10 7.17
N ARG A 77 -2.91 11.12 8.08
CA ARG A 77 -3.14 9.71 7.71
C ARG A 77 -4.43 9.54 6.89
N LEU A 78 -5.51 10.20 7.29
CA LEU A 78 -6.77 10.19 6.54
C LEU A 78 -6.59 10.75 5.12
N MET A 79 -5.91 11.90 4.99
CA MET A 79 -5.64 12.52 3.70
C MET A 79 -4.86 11.58 2.77
N PHE A 80 -3.78 10.96 3.26
CA PHE A 80 -3.03 9.97 2.47
C PHE A 80 -3.87 8.74 2.09
N SER A 81 -4.74 8.27 2.99
CA SER A 81 -5.67 7.19 2.68
C SER A 81 -6.70 7.57 1.62
N CYS A 82 -7.11 8.84 1.54
CA CYS A 82 -8.06 9.33 0.55
C CYS A 82 -7.41 9.54 -0.82
N ILE A 83 -6.20 10.08 -0.86
CA ILE A 83 -5.43 10.32 -2.09
C ILE A 83 -5.01 9.00 -2.73
N GLY A 84 -4.59 8.04 -1.91
CA GLY A 84 -4.13 6.74 -2.38
C GLY A 84 -2.66 6.73 -2.83
N ILE A 85 -2.07 5.55 -2.77
CA ILE A 85 -0.62 5.36 -2.90
C ILE A 85 -0.11 5.66 -4.33
N GLN A 86 -0.89 5.29 -5.36
CA GLN A 86 -0.51 5.49 -6.76
C GLN A 86 -0.36 6.96 -7.12
N GLU A 87 -1.34 7.78 -6.72
CA GLU A 87 -1.28 9.23 -6.98
C GLU A 87 -0.16 9.88 -6.16
N MET A 88 0.07 9.41 -4.93
CA MET A 88 1.19 9.85 -4.09
C MET A 88 2.54 9.64 -4.78
N PHE A 89 2.81 8.43 -5.25
CA PHE A 89 4.07 8.12 -5.92
C PHE A 89 4.21 8.83 -7.27
N LYS A 90 3.11 9.07 -8.00
CA LYS A 90 3.14 9.85 -9.23
C LYS A 90 3.65 11.27 -9.01
N GLN A 91 3.25 11.94 -7.92
CA GLN A 91 3.69 13.30 -7.63
C GLN A 91 5.06 13.36 -6.93
N LEU A 92 5.44 12.30 -6.22
CA LEU A 92 6.78 12.18 -5.65
C LEU A 92 7.85 11.95 -6.72
N GLU A 93 7.48 11.50 -7.92
CA GLU A 93 8.39 11.19 -9.04
C GLU A 93 9.63 10.42 -8.55
N PRO A 94 9.45 9.21 -8.01
CA PRO A 94 10.55 8.43 -7.48
C PRO A 94 11.52 8.01 -8.59
N GLU A 95 12.78 7.84 -8.22
CA GLU A 95 13.84 7.38 -9.11
C GLU A 95 13.82 5.84 -9.16
N LEU A 96 13.66 5.24 -10.35
CA LEU A 96 13.78 3.80 -10.53
C LEU A 96 15.25 3.39 -10.38
N ILE A 97 15.53 2.53 -9.40
CA ILE A 97 16.88 2.05 -9.09
C ILE A 97 17.15 0.71 -9.77
N ASP A 98 16.20 -0.21 -9.69
CA ASP A 98 16.34 -1.55 -10.24
C ASP A 98 14.98 -2.13 -10.63
N ARG A 99 14.98 -3.00 -11.64
CA ARG A 99 13.80 -3.73 -12.10
C ARG A 99 14.19 -5.17 -12.40
N GLN A 100 13.60 -6.11 -11.67
CA GLN A 100 13.83 -7.54 -11.84
C GLN A 100 12.51 -8.26 -12.10
N GLU A 101 12.57 -9.25 -12.98
CA GLU A 101 11.48 -10.18 -13.25
C GLU A 101 11.88 -11.55 -12.73
N ILE A 102 10.97 -12.22 -12.04
CA ILE A 102 11.14 -13.60 -11.61
C ILE A 102 10.15 -14.48 -12.38
N ASP A 103 10.68 -15.53 -12.99
CA ASP A 103 9.88 -16.63 -13.51
C ASP A 103 9.85 -17.73 -12.45
N PHE A 104 8.67 -18.13 -11.98
CA PHE A 104 8.56 -19.28 -11.09
C PHE A 104 7.37 -20.18 -11.44
N LYS A 105 7.54 -21.47 -11.15
CA LYS A 105 6.51 -22.50 -11.33
C LYS A 105 5.58 -22.47 -10.14
N ASN A 106 4.46 -21.79 -10.29
CA ASN A 106 3.44 -21.69 -9.26
C ASN A 106 2.65 -23.00 -9.16
N LYS A 107 2.68 -23.64 -7.99
CA LYS A 107 1.83 -24.79 -7.71
C LYS A 107 0.40 -24.33 -7.41
N ARG A 108 -0.56 -24.87 -8.15
CA ARG A 108 -2.00 -24.62 -8.04
C ARG A 108 -2.76 -25.93 -7.83
N TRP A 109 -4.02 -25.83 -7.44
CA TRP A 109 -4.95 -26.96 -7.34
C TRP A 109 -6.16 -26.71 -8.24
N ASP A 110 -6.59 -27.73 -8.97
CA ASP A 110 -7.82 -27.67 -9.74
C ASP A 110 -9.06 -27.92 -8.87
N LYS A 111 -10.23 -27.98 -9.50
CA LYS A 111 -11.52 -28.22 -8.80
C LYS A 111 -11.59 -29.60 -8.13
N ASP A 112 -10.74 -30.53 -8.54
CA ASP A 112 -10.67 -31.91 -8.04
C ASP A 112 -9.48 -32.09 -7.06
N ASN A 113 -8.89 -30.98 -6.58
CA ASN A 113 -7.70 -30.93 -5.72
C ASN A 113 -6.44 -31.59 -6.32
N GLN A 114 -6.38 -31.75 -7.64
CA GLN A 114 -5.16 -32.22 -8.30
C GLN A 114 -4.17 -31.07 -8.51
N PRO A 115 -2.88 -31.27 -8.18
CA PRO A 115 -1.88 -30.23 -8.34
C PRO A 115 -1.54 -30.04 -9.82
N TYR A 116 -1.52 -28.79 -10.28
CA TYR A 116 -0.94 -28.40 -11.56
C TYR A 116 0.04 -27.24 -11.38
N PHE A 117 0.88 -27.00 -12.39
CA PHE A 117 1.88 -25.95 -12.37
C PHE A 117 1.58 -24.92 -13.45
N GLU A 118 1.60 -23.66 -13.05
CA GLU A 118 1.47 -22.51 -13.93
C GLU A 118 2.77 -21.70 -13.86
N ASN A 119 3.31 -21.29 -15.01
CA ASN A 119 4.45 -20.37 -15.00
C ASN A 119 3.91 -18.97 -14.79
N ILE A 120 4.35 -18.32 -13.72
CA ILE A 120 4.01 -16.93 -13.44
C ILE A 120 5.27 -16.07 -13.54
N LYS A 121 5.08 -14.89 -14.12
CA LYS A 121 6.04 -13.80 -14.13
C LYS A 121 5.63 -12.81 -13.05
N ASP A 122 6.55 -12.52 -12.14
CA ASP A 122 6.37 -11.45 -11.17
C ASP A 122 7.44 -10.38 -11.39
N VAL A 123 7.05 -9.12 -11.31
CA VAL A 123 7.91 -7.97 -11.61
C VAL A 123 8.05 -7.15 -10.33
N TYR A 124 9.30 -6.87 -9.98
CA TYR A 124 9.65 -6.03 -8.86
C TYR A 124 10.42 -4.82 -9.36
N GLU A 125 9.97 -3.63 -8.97
CA GLU A 125 10.62 -2.36 -9.28
C GLU A 125 11.02 -1.70 -7.97
N LEU A 126 12.32 -1.47 -7.76
CA LEU A 126 12.85 -0.77 -6.59
C LEU A 126 13.02 0.71 -6.92
N TYR A 127 12.50 1.55 -6.04
CA TYR A 127 12.50 3.00 -6.21
C TYR A 127 13.17 3.70 -5.03
N ASN A 128 13.89 4.79 -5.31
CA ASN A 128 14.35 5.77 -4.33
C ASN A 128 13.43 6.98 -4.35
N ILE A 129 12.98 7.40 -3.17
CA ILE A 129 12.21 8.60 -2.91
C ILE A 129 13.10 9.57 -2.14
N LYS A 130 13.41 10.71 -2.74
CA LYS A 130 14.26 11.72 -2.11
C LYS A 130 13.60 12.27 -0.85
N GLY A 131 14.34 12.28 0.26
CA GLY A 131 13.84 12.74 1.56
C GLY A 131 13.33 14.19 1.53
N GLU A 132 13.90 15.03 0.67
CA GLU A 132 13.48 16.43 0.45
C GLU A 132 12.01 16.56 0.04
N LYS A 133 11.48 15.59 -0.73
CA LYS A 133 10.08 15.58 -1.18
C LYS A 133 9.11 15.14 -0.08
N LEU A 134 9.58 14.27 0.82
CA LEU A 134 8.77 13.74 1.94
C LEU A 134 8.77 14.69 3.14
N PHE A 135 9.89 15.39 3.37
CA PHE A 135 10.12 16.21 4.55
C PHE A 135 10.59 17.62 4.16
N PRO A 136 9.76 18.41 3.47
CA PRO A 136 10.17 19.72 2.95
C PRO A 136 10.53 20.72 4.06
N GLU A 137 9.98 20.56 5.26
CA GLU A 137 10.22 21.45 6.41
C GLU A 137 11.47 21.08 7.25
N GLU A 138 12.09 19.92 7.01
CA GLU A 138 13.26 19.49 7.78
C GLU A 138 14.55 20.24 7.40
N LYS A 139 15.57 20.18 8.27
CA LYS A 139 16.89 20.78 7.97
C LYS A 139 17.61 19.98 6.88
N ASP A 140 18.31 20.67 5.97
CA ASP A 140 18.94 20.08 4.77
C ASP A 140 19.84 18.87 5.04
N TRP A 141 20.67 18.91 6.08
CA TRP A 141 21.54 17.76 6.44
C TRP A 141 20.76 16.52 6.92
N ARG A 142 19.53 16.71 7.41
CA ARG A 142 18.63 15.60 7.78
C ARG A 142 17.87 15.10 6.56
N LYS A 143 17.42 16.00 5.67
CA LYS A 143 16.71 15.66 4.42
C LYS A 143 17.47 14.65 3.56
N GLN A 144 18.77 14.84 3.38
CA GLN A 144 19.63 13.92 2.62
C GLN A 144 19.79 12.55 3.29
N ASN A 145 19.55 12.46 4.60
CA ASN A 145 19.60 11.20 5.33
C ASN A 145 18.24 10.47 5.39
N PHE A 146 17.18 11.08 4.86
CA PHE A 146 15.82 10.55 4.86
C PHE A 146 15.38 9.97 3.51
N ASP A 147 16.31 9.80 2.56
CA ASP A 147 16.03 9.02 1.36
C ASP A 147 15.41 7.68 1.74
N THR A 148 14.24 7.43 1.17
CA THR A 148 13.37 6.31 1.50
C THR A 148 13.23 5.44 0.27
N TYR A 149 13.24 4.12 0.46
CA TYR A 149 13.09 3.18 -0.64
C TYR A 149 11.73 2.51 -0.57
N ALA A 150 11.22 2.14 -1.74
CA ALA A 150 10.00 1.35 -1.85
C ALA A 150 10.14 0.33 -2.96
N VAL A 151 9.64 -0.88 -2.73
CA VAL A 151 9.48 -1.89 -3.77
C VAL A 151 8.04 -1.86 -4.26
N ARG A 152 7.89 -1.72 -5.57
CA ARG A 152 6.62 -1.78 -6.28
C ARG A 152 6.43 -3.20 -6.83
N CYS A 153 5.24 -3.75 -6.62
CA CYS A 153 4.87 -5.09 -7.07
C CYS A 153 3.36 -5.20 -7.33
N TRP A 154 2.93 -6.31 -7.93
CA TRP A 154 1.53 -6.55 -8.27
C TRP A 154 1.02 -7.84 -7.61
N CYS A 155 -0.23 -7.83 -7.19
CA CYS A 155 -0.90 -9.07 -6.82
C CYS A 155 -1.20 -9.87 -8.09
N THR A 156 -0.70 -11.09 -8.16
CA THR A 156 -0.82 -11.96 -9.33
C THR A 156 -2.26 -12.37 -9.62
N THR A 157 -3.16 -12.37 -8.62
CA THR A 157 -4.58 -12.73 -8.79
C THR A 157 -5.50 -11.54 -9.09
N THR A 158 -5.25 -10.38 -8.47
CA THR A 158 -6.13 -9.20 -8.63
C THR A 158 -5.57 -8.14 -9.58
N GLY A 159 -4.29 -8.22 -9.95
CA GLY A 159 -3.59 -7.17 -10.68
C GLY A 159 -3.38 -5.88 -9.87
N ARG A 160 -3.75 -5.88 -8.57
CA ARG A 160 -3.61 -4.69 -7.72
C ARG A 160 -2.15 -4.36 -7.51
N GLU A 161 -1.84 -3.08 -7.63
CA GLU A 161 -0.51 -2.53 -7.41
C GLU A 161 -0.26 -2.24 -5.92
N TYR A 162 0.95 -2.57 -5.47
CA TYR A 162 1.42 -2.36 -4.11
C TYR A 162 2.76 -1.64 -4.12
N TRP A 163 2.94 -0.75 -3.15
CA TRP A 163 4.20 -0.09 -2.83
C TRP A 163 4.53 -0.39 -1.39
N ILE A 164 5.66 -1.06 -1.15
CA ILE A 164 6.05 -1.52 0.18
C ILE A 164 7.33 -0.79 0.58
N TYR A 165 7.33 -0.18 1.76
CA TYR A 165 8.48 0.51 2.32
C TYR A 165 9.66 -0.46 2.51
N VAL A 166 10.85 0.00 2.15
CA VAL A 166 12.12 -0.71 2.31
C VAL A 166 13.08 0.25 3.02
N PRO A 167 13.75 -0.18 4.11
CA PRO A 167 14.70 0.66 4.79
C PRO A 167 15.90 0.96 3.92
N ARG A 168 16.49 2.13 4.13
CA ARG A 168 17.61 2.66 3.34
C ARG A 168 18.74 1.66 3.12
N TRP A 169 19.24 1.00 4.17
CA TRP A 169 20.36 0.07 4.05
C TRP A 169 20.05 -1.18 3.21
N GLU A 170 18.77 -1.53 3.05
CA GLU A 170 18.34 -2.61 2.16
C GLU A 170 18.17 -2.09 0.73
N GLY A 171 17.57 -0.91 0.57
CA GLY A 171 17.41 -0.25 -0.73
C GLY A 171 18.74 0.09 -1.41
N GLU A 172 19.75 0.50 -0.65
CA GLU A 172 21.11 0.81 -1.12
C GLU A 172 21.86 -0.41 -1.68
N LYS A 173 21.33 -1.64 -1.50
CA LYS A 173 21.83 -2.83 -2.21
C LYS A 173 21.46 -2.85 -3.69
N ASN A 174 20.57 -1.96 -4.13
CA ASN A 174 20.13 -1.80 -5.52
C ASN A 174 19.64 -3.12 -6.14
N ASP A 175 18.86 -3.89 -5.39
CA ASP A 175 18.37 -5.19 -5.82
C ASP A 175 16.88 -5.35 -5.42
N ALA A 176 15.99 -5.26 -6.41
CA ALA A 176 14.55 -5.29 -6.22
C ALA A 176 14.04 -6.61 -5.60
N VAL A 177 14.68 -7.74 -5.94
CA VAL A 177 14.31 -9.04 -5.36
C VAL A 177 14.78 -9.15 -3.91
N SER A 178 15.97 -8.64 -3.59
CA SER A 178 16.43 -8.55 -2.19
C SER A 178 15.50 -7.66 -1.37
N ALA A 179 15.06 -6.53 -1.94
CA ALA A 179 14.15 -5.60 -1.31
C ALA A 179 12.79 -6.25 -0.99
N ILE A 180 12.12 -6.92 -1.95
CA ILE A 180 10.86 -7.62 -1.67
C ILE A 180 11.05 -8.78 -0.69
N ALA A 181 12.12 -9.57 -0.82
CA ALA A 181 12.40 -10.66 0.09
C ALA A 181 12.54 -10.15 1.54
N TRP A 182 13.22 -9.02 1.71
CA TRP A 182 13.37 -8.39 3.01
C TRP A 182 12.01 -7.99 3.61
N THR A 183 11.01 -7.59 2.83
CA THR A 183 9.69 -7.23 3.40
C THR A 183 8.96 -8.40 4.07
N MET A 184 9.39 -9.64 3.81
CA MET A 184 8.77 -10.85 4.32
C MET A 184 9.55 -11.40 5.51
N GLN A 185 8.83 -11.71 6.59
CA GLN A 185 9.41 -12.25 7.81
C GLN A 185 8.85 -13.63 8.13
N ILE A 186 9.70 -14.50 8.65
CA ILE A 186 9.34 -15.82 9.16
C ILE A 186 9.91 -16.03 10.56
N THR A 187 9.28 -16.89 11.35
CA THR A 187 9.66 -17.19 12.73
C THR A 187 10.25 -18.58 12.90
N ILE A 188 10.67 -19.23 11.81
CA ILE A 188 11.25 -20.58 11.83
C ILE A 188 12.56 -20.64 11.04
N SER A 189 13.50 -21.47 11.49
CA SER A 189 14.69 -21.84 10.71
C SER A 189 14.38 -22.91 9.69
N ASN A 190 15.18 -22.99 8.63
CA ASN A 190 15.16 -24.07 7.63
C ASN A 190 13.77 -24.49 7.09
N PRO A 191 12.89 -23.54 6.69
CA PRO A 191 11.60 -23.94 6.12
C PRO A 191 11.75 -24.78 4.85
N GLU A 192 10.89 -25.78 4.68
CA GLU A 192 10.85 -26.60 3.48
C GLU A 192 10.45 -25.78 2.25
N TYR A 193 9.43 -24.93 2.40
CA TYR A 193 8.95 -24.03 1.38
C TYR A 193 8.15 -22.88 1.99
N ILE A 194 7.93 -21.83 1.19
CA ILE A 194 7.07 -20.70 1.51
C ILE A 194 5.95 -20.57 0.46
N VAL A 195 4.79 -20.11 0.92
CA VAL A 195 3.64 -19.72 0.09
C VAL A 195 3.33 -18.27 0.42
N ARG A 196 3.15 -17.47 -0.63
CA ARG A 196 2.76 -16.06 -0.51
C ARG A 196 1.29 -15.88 -0.89
N GLN A 197 0.53 -15.18 -0.07
CA GLN A 197 -0.82 -14.75 -0.40
C GLN A 197 -0.95 -13.25 -0.15
N GLY A 198 -0.83 -12.44 -1.20
CA GLY A 198 -0.73 -10.99 -1.06
C GLY A 198 0.45 -10.56 -0.18
N ASP A 199 0.14 -10.01 0.98
CA ASP A 199 1.05 -9.56 2.05
C ASP A 199 1.31 -10.62 3.14
N VAL A 200 0.60 -11.75 3.10
CA VAL A 200 0.79 -12.87 4.02
C VAL A 200 1.81 -13.85 3.45
N ILE A 201 2.71 -14.32 4.31
CA ILE A 201 3.62 -15.42 4.01
C ILE A 201 3.37 -16.58 4.97
N ILE A 202 3.28 -17.78 4.41
CA ILE A 202 3.15 -19.03 5.15
C ILE A 202 4.39 -19.85 4.86
N ALA A 203 5.11 -20.25 5.90
CA ALA A 203 6.28 -21.11 5.79
C ALA A 203 5.96 -22.49 6.36
N LYS A 204 6.26 -23.56 5.61
CA LYS A 204 6.17 -24.92 6.14
C LYS A 204 7.48 -25.27 6.85
N ALA A 205 7.39 -25.63 8.12
CA ALA A 205 8.52 -26.16 8.89
C ALA A 205 8.97 -27.53 8.35
N SER A 206 10.29 -27.72 8.34
CA SER A 206 10.98 -29.00 8.19
C SER A 206 11.10 -29.72 9.54
N GLU A 207 11.59 -30.96 9.52
CA GLU A 207 11.88 -31.75 10.72
C GLU A 207 12.98 -31.12 11.61
N ASP A 208 13.92 -30.38 11.01
CA ASP A 208 15.02 -29.69 11.69
C ASP A 208 14.74 -28.20 11.97
N SER A 209 13.51 -27.74 11.71
CA SER A 209 13.10 -26.36 11.96
C SER A 209 13.05 -26.05 13.46
N VAL A 210 13.59 -24.90 13.84
CA VAL A 210 13.53 -24.35 15.19
C VAL A 210 12.86 -22.98 15.12
N GLU A 211 12.02 -22.67 16.11
CA GLU A 211 11.40 -21.36 16.21
C GLU A 211 12.40 -20.28 16.59
N TYR A 212 12.38 -19.17 15.86
CA TYR A 212 13.07 -17.96 16.24
C TYR A 212 12.26 -17.17 17.25
N LYS A 213 12.93 -16.67 18.29
CA LYS A 213 12.31 -15.73 19.24
C LYS A 213 11.87 -14.43 18.58
N ASN A 214 12.58 -14.00 17.53
CA ASN A 214 12.29 -12.78 16.79
C ASN A 214 12.11 -13.11 15.30
N PRO A 215 11.11 -12.55 14.62
CA PRO A 215 10.94 -12.71 13.18
C PRO A 215 12.22 -12.35 12.41
N GLN A 216 12.57 -13.19 11.45
CA GLN A 216 13.72 -13.00 10.57
C GLN A 216 13.24 -12.69 9.15
N HIS A 217 13.85 -11.67 8.54
CA HIS A 217 13.58 -11.31 7.16
C HIS A 217 14.13 -12.39 6.21
N LEU A 218 13.44 -12.64 5.10
CA LEU A 218 13.95 -13.54 4.08
C LEU A 218 15.11 -12.90 3.31
N THR A 219 16.12 -13.72 3.03
CA THR A 219 17.14 -13.37 2.04
C THR A 219 16.61 -13.59 0.62
N LYS A 220 17.18 -12.88 -0.37
CA LYS A 220 16.92 -13.14 -1.80
C LYS A 220 17.01 -14.62 -2.17
N LYS A 221 18.05 -15.31 -1.66
CA LYS A 221 18.25 -16.74 -1.90
C LYS A 221 17.06 -17.55 -1.38
N GLN A 222 16.68 -17.37 -0.12
CA GLN A 222 15.53 -18.08 0.47
C GLN A 222 14.26 -17.79 -0.29
N TYR A 223 14.00 -16.52 -0.63
CA TYR A 223 12.81 -16.13 -1.36
C TYR A 223 12.71 -16.86 -2.72
N LEU A 224 13.79 -16.84 -3.51
CA LEU A 224 13.82 -17.47 -4.82
C LEU A 224 13.78 -19.01 -4.78
N THR A 225 14.40 -19.63 -3.77
CA THR A 225 14.49 -21.10 -3.71
C THR A 225 13.31 -21.77 -3.02
N LEU A 226 12.67 -21.07 -2.07
CA LEU A 226 11.62 -21.66 -1.23
C LEU A 226 10.22 -21.29 -1.70
N LEU A 227 10.05 -20.24 -2.51
CA LEU A 227 8.75 -19.82 -2.99
C LEU A 227 8.15 -20.88 -3.91
N GLN A 228 7.13 -21.58 -3.39
CA GLN A 228 6.45 -22.66 -4.11
C GLN A 228 5.14 -22.19 -4.73
N SER A 229 4.47 -21.22 -4.10
CA SER A 229 3.19 -20.73 -4.59
C SER A 229 2.95 -19.26 -4.24
N GLN A 230 2.24 -18.56 -5.13
CA GLN A 230 1.74 -17.20 -4.91
C GLN A 230 0.28 -17.07 -5.33
N THR A 231 -0.56 -16.58 -4.44
CA THR A 231 -2.01 -16.32 -4.62
C THR A 231 -2.36 -14.88 -4.32
#